data_AF-A0A2G9YCZ0-F1
#
_entry.id   AF-A0A2G9YCZ0-F1
#
_cell.length_a   1.000
_cell.length_b   1.000
_cell.length_c   1.000
_cell.angle_alpha   90.00
_cell.angle_beta   90.00
_cell.angle_gamma   90.00
#
_symmetry.space_group_name_H-M   'P 1'
#
loop_
_entity.id
_entity.type
_entity.pdbx_description
1 polymer ?
#
loop_
_entity_poly.entity_id
_entity_poly.type
_entity_poly.pdbx_seq_one_letter_code
_entity_poly.pdbx_strand_id
1 'polypeptide(L)' 'PITIECKWSSGNYEEKNLKVFRKKYPEGENWVVCQDIRESYPRKVNGLQINFLNLAGLVTRLEEASRRR' A
#
# COMPACT_ATOMS: atom_id res chain seq x y z
N PRO A 1 -10.91 4.74 3.29
CA PRO A 1 -10.84 3.62 2.31
C PRO A 1 -9.41 3.08 2.19
N ILE A 2 -9.25 1.80 1.86
CA ILE A 2 -7.94 1.22 1.53
C ILE A 2 -7.48 1.78 0.18
N THR A 3 -6.22 2.21 0.09
CA THR A 3 -5.62 2.60 -1.19
C THR A 3 -4.71 1.49 -1.70
N ILE A 4 -4.75 1.24 -3.00
CA ILE A 4 -3.87 0.29 -3.67
C ILE A 4 -3.20 1.03 -4.82
N GLU A 5 -1.87 1.15 -4.76
CA GLU A 5 -1.06 1.72 -5.84
C GLU A 5 -0.06 0.68 -6.35
N CYS A 6 -0.10 0.35 -7.64
CA CYS A 6 0.80 -0.64 -8.25
C CYS A 6 1.99 0.05 -8.92
N LYS A 7 3.20 -0.48 -8.73
CA LYS A 7 4.44 -0.02 -9.37
C LYS A 7 5.28 -1.19 -9.89
N TRP A 8 6.14 -0.91 -10.87
CA TRP A 8 7.11 -1.88 -11.37
C TRP A 8 8.20 -2.22 -10.36
N SER A 9 8.57 -1.27 -9.51
CA SER A 9 9.59 -1.46 -8.48
C SER A 9 9.31 -0.58 -7.27
N SER A 10 9.75 -1.04 -6.11
CA SER A 10 9.81 -0.29 -4.86
C SER A 10 10.97 0.72 -4.79
N GLY A 11 12.01 0.52 -5.62
CA GLY A 11 13.13 1.44 -5.75
C GLY A 11 12.67 2.76 -6.37
N ASN A 12 12.76 3.85 -5.61
CA ASN A 12 12.26 5.20 -5.95
C ASN A 12 10.74 5.41 -5.83
N TYR A 13 10.04 4.62 -4.99
CA TYR A 13 8.66 4.98 -4.65
C TYR A 13 8.59 6.37 -3.97
N GLU A 14 7.72 7.23 -4.49
CA GLU A 14 7.36 8.52 -3.91
C GLU A 14 5.86 8.55 -3.59
N GLU A 15 5.50 9.12 -2.44
CA GLU A 15 4.14 9.10 -1.91
C GLU A 15 3.23 10.23 -2.42
N LYS A 16 3.64 10.97 -3.46
CA LYS A 16 2.95 12.19 -3.93
C LYS A 16 1.45 11.96 -4.20
N ASN A 17 1.11 10.91 -4.94
CA ASN A 17 -0.27 10.55 -5.26
C ASN A 17 -1.03 10.14 -4.00
N LEU A 18 -0.41 9.31 -3.17
CA LEU A 18 -0.98 8.82 -1.93
C LEU A 18 -1.29 9.96 -0.95
N LYS A 19 -0.37 10.94 -0.85
CA LYS A 19 -0.53 12.12 -0.02
C LYS A 19 -1.73 12.96 -0.47
N VAL A 20 -1.92 13.16 -1.77
CA VAL A 20 -3.10 13.86 -2.30
C VAL A 20 -4.38 13.08 -1.99
N PHE A 21 -4.37 11.76 -2.18
CA PHE A 21 -5.51 10.91 -1.83
C PHE A 21 -5.86 11.02 -0.33
N ARG A 22 -4.85 10.99 0.55
CA ARG A 22 -5.04 11.10 2.01
C ARG A 22 -5.47 12.47 2.50
N LYS A 23 -5.28 13.54 1.73
CA LYS A 23 -5.93 14.82 2.02
C LYS A 23 -7.46 14.73 1.91
N LYS A 24 -7.98 13.92 0.97
CA LYS A 24 -9.42 13.75 0.76
C LYS A 24 -10.02 12.62 1.58
N TYR A 25 -9.24 11.57 1.82
CA TYR A 25 -9.65 10.38 2.59
C TYR A 25 -8.61 10.08 3.68
N PRO A 26 -8.66 10.79 4.83
CA PRO A 26 -7.61 10.75 5.84
C PRO A 26 -7.34 9.37 6.43
N GLU A 27 -8.34 8.51 6.42
CA GLU A 27 -8.31 7.20 7.08
C GLU A 27 -8.18 6.03 6.11
N GLY A 28 -7.70 4.91 6.66
CA GLY A 28 -7.56 3.62 5.99
C GLY A 28 -6.11 3.29 5.64
N GLU A 29 -5.88 2.02 5.35
CA GLU A 29 -4.55 1.49 5.07
C GLU A 29 -4.04 1.92 3.69
N ASN A 30 -2.72 2.07 3.58
CA ASN A 30 -2.03 2.31 2.33
C ASN A 30 -1.28 1.07 1.87
N TRP A 31 -1.63 0.53 0.70
CA TRP A 31 -0.93 -0.60 0.10
C TRP A 31 -0.25 -0.15 -1.19
N VAL A 32 1.04 -0.42 -1.29
CA VAL A 32 1.84 -0.24 -2.51
C VAL A 32 2.30 -1.60 -2.96
N VAL A 33 1.96 -1.98 -4.18
CA VAL A 33 2.21 -3.32 -4.71
C VAL A 33 3.31 -3.24 -5.75
N CYS A 34 4.41 -3.97 -5.53
CA CYS A 34 5.53 -4.02 -6.48
C CYS A 34 5.98 -5.47 -6.69
N GLN A 35 6.49 -5.77 -7.89
CA GLN A 35 6.97 -7.10 -8.26
C GLN A 35 8.34 -7.45 -7.67
N ASP A 36 9.17 -6.46 -7.34
CA ASP A 36 10.52 -6.63 -6.79
C ASP A 36 10.51 -6.87 -5.28
N ILE A 37 9.34 -6.83 -4.65
CA ILE A 37 9.13 -7.13 -3.24
C ILE A 37 9.09 -8.66 -3.07
N ARG A 38 10.01 -9.20 -2.28
CA ARG A 38 10.02 -10.63 -1.94
C ARG A 38 9.11 -10.94 -0.75
N GLU A 39 9.22 -10.14 0.29
CA GLU A 39 8.42 -10.25 1.51
C GLU A 39 7.72 -8.92 1.75
N SER A 40 6.44 -8.98 2.13
CA SER A 40 5.65 -7.78 2.38
C SER A 40 6.11 -7.09 3.67
N TYR A 41 6.26 -5.77 3.66
CA TYR A 41 6.77 -5.02 4.83
C TYR A 41 6.11 -3.64 4.98
N PRO A 42 5.95 -3.13 6.22
CA PRO A 42 5.55 -1.75 6.46
C PRO A 42 6.73 -0.80 6.31
N ARG A 43 6.48 0.40 5.80
CA ARG A 43 7.44 1.50 5.73
C ARG A 43 6.73 2.83 5.95
N LYS A 44 7.33 3.69 6.79
CA LYS A 44 6.89 5.07 6.95
C LYS A 44 7.57 5.95 5.90
N VAL A 45 6.79 6.66 5.08
CA VAL A 45 7.27 7.59 4.07
C VAL A 45 6.59 8.94 4.29
N ASN A 46 7.36 9.98 4.61
CA ASN A 46 6.87 11.35 4.83
C ASN A 46 5.63 11.43 5.75
N GLY A 47 5.64 10.65 6.84
CA GLY A 47 4.56 10.62 7.82
C GLY A 47 3.47 9.59 7.54
N LEU A 48 3.37 9.06 6.32
CA LEU A 48 2.39 8.04 5.94
C LEU A 48 2.91 6.64 6.23
N GLN A 49 2.09 5.81 6.88
CA GLN A 49 2.35 4.38 7.03
C GLN A 49 1.90 3.65 5.77
N ILE A 50 2.81 2.94 5.11
CA ILE A 50 2.57 2.24 3.84
C ILE A 50 2.99 0.78 3.99
N ASN A 51 2.09 -0.15 3.61
CA ASN A 51 2.44 -1.55 3.47
C ASN A 51 2.88 -1.80 2.02
N PHE A 52 4.16 -2.13 1.85
CA PHE A 52 4.71 -2.58 0.59
C PHE A 52 4.45 -4.07 0.45
N LEU A 53 3.74 -4.47 -0.60
CA LEU A 53 3.26 -5.83 -0.82
C LEU A 53 3.80 -6.38 -2.13
N ASN A 54 4.03 -7.68 -2.16
CA ASN A 54 4.06 -8.43 -3.41
C ASN A 54 2.64 -8.86 -3.81
N LEU A 55 2.49 -9.49 -4.98
CA LEU A 55 1.16 -9.88 -5.46
C LEU A 55 0.44 -10.88 -4.54
N ALA A 56 1.16 -11.86 -4.00
CA ALA A 56 0.59 -12.83 -3.05
C ALA A 56 0.11 -12.14 -1.77
N GLY A 57 0.90 -11.21 -1.24
CA GLY A 57 0.56 -10.41 -0.07
C GLY A 57 -0.67 -9.53 -0.31
N LEU A 58 -0.85 -8.98 -1.51
CA LEU A 58 -2.08 -8.28 -1.87
C LEU A 58 -3.31 -9.19 -1.78
N VAL A 59 -3.24 -10.40 -2.36
CA VAL A 59 -4.36 -11.36 -2.34
C VAL A 59 -4.73 -11.70 -0.89
N THR A 60 -3.75 -12.04 -0.05
CA THR A 60 -3.98 -12.31 1.38
C THR A 60 -4.66 -11.14 2.08
N ARG A 61 -4.18 -9.91 1.86
CA ARG A 61 -4.76 -8.70 2.47
C ARG A 61 -6.18 -8.42 1.98
N LEU A 62 -6.50 -8.69 0.72
CA LEU A 62 -7.85 -8.54 0.17
C LEU A 62 -8.82 -9.54 0.79
N GLU A 63 -8.41 -10.80 0.96
CA GLU A 63 -9.22 -11.81 1.62
C GLU A 63 -9.51 -11.43 3.07
N GLU A 64 -8.49 -10.97 3.81
CA GLU A 64 -8.66 -10.48 5.18
C GLU A 64 -9.60 -9.27 5.26
N ALA A 65 -9.44 -8.29 4.38
CA ALA A 65 -10.29 -7.11 4.34
C ALA A 65 -11.74 -7.44 3.98
N SER A 66 -11.95 -8.46 3.14
CA SER A 66 -13.29 -8.94 2.75
C SER A 66 -13.99 -9.66 3.90
N ARG A 67 -13.25 -10.40 4.74
CA ARG A 67 -13.78 -11.08 5.93
C ARG A 67 -14.17 -10.15 7.09
N ARG A 68 -13.64 -8.92 7.11
CA ARG A 68 -13.91 -7.92 8.16
C ARG A 68 -15.15 -7.06 7.87
N ARG A 69 -15.77 -7.22 6.70
CA ARG A 69 -17.04 -6.58 6.33
C ARG A 69 -18.21 -7.47 6.67
#